data_AF-A0A9W6STL7-F1
#
_entry.id   AF-A0A9W6STL7-F1
#
_cell.length_a   1.000
_cell.length_b   1.000
_cell.length_c   1.000
_cell.angle_alpha   90.00
_cell.angle_beta   90.00
_cell.angle_gamma   90.00
#
_symmetry.space_group_name_H-M   'P 1'
#
loop_
_entity.id
_entity.type
_entity.pdbx_description
1 polymer ?
#
loop_
_entity_poly.entity_id
_entity_poly.type
_entity_poly.pdbx_seq_one_letter_code
_entity_poly.pdbx_strand_id
1 'polypeptide(L)'
;MPKRMSRRAAALALSASVIAGALALPPAAAADATRDGQWYLSELRVAEAHKITKGEGVTIGVIDTGVDATHPDLTGSVLPGADLGGTGGKGLAPSDTHGTGVASVLVGHDDPDGVLGIAPGAKVISVRATDANGELSAPMIAEAIRWLVDNGADVITASLGGNAGDAEGQAAVDYATAHEVPVIAAAGNKKGERPYETWYTTMYPAAFTGAVAVTGTTTGAAFWDGSVQHVVQAGYLGISAPAAPMTVAKAGGGYREAAGTSYSAPIVAGTLALIKSRFPNLNRRQMLERLLLTADDKGAPGPDVEYGYGVVDPLRALTEDVAYATPPVDTLSSGPAAAASDTGSGTSGLVPVAVTAGGLLLVAVVVILVVRSARRRRPATSAVTPPAPPQGPPPPPGDDAQWRRP
;
A
#
# COMPACT_ATOMS: atom_id res chain seq x y z
N MET A 1 -8.68 -92.96 18.73
CA MET A 1 -9.01 -92.53 20.11
C MET A 1 -7.71 -92.16 20.82
N PRO A 2 -7.62 -91.13 21.69
CA PRO A 2 -8.37 -89.87 21.78
C PRO A 2 -7.47 -88.60 21.95
N LYS A 3 -8.16 -87.45 21.80
CA LYS A 3 -7.91 -86.04 22.17
C LYS A 3 -6.89 -85.70 23.29
N ARG A 4 -6.28 -84.50 23.20
CA ARG A 4 -6.56 -83.27 24.02
C ARG A 4 -5.58 -82.13 23.66
N MET A 5 -6.07 -80.93 23.28
CA MET A 5 -6.19 -79.70 24.10
C MET A 5 -4.84 -79.23 24.70
N SER A 6 -4.41 -77.96 24.70
CA SER A 6 -4.99 -76.66 24.33
C SER A 6 -3.94 -75.56 24.64
N ARG A 7 -4.22 -74.32 24.19
CA ARG A 7 -3.80 -73.00 24.74
C ARG A 7 -2.53 -72.31 24.21
N ARG A 8 -2.82 -71.34 23.33
CA ARG A 8 -2.30 -69.96 23.20
C ARG A 8 -1.19 -69.51 24.17
N ALA A 9 -0.14 -68.93 23.58
CA ALA A 9 0.46 -67.67 24.03
C ALA A 9 1.07 -66.95 22.81
N ALA A 10 0.71 -65.68 22.63
CA ALA A 10 1.26 -64.78 21.62
C ALA A 10 2.34 -63.90 22.28
N ALA A 11 3.46 -63.68 21.59
CA ALA A 11 4.42 -62.61 21.85
C ALA A 11 5.06 -62.25 20.49
N LEU A 12 4.58 -61.18 19.86
CA LEU A 12 5.19 -59.84 19.81
C LEU A 12 6.53 -59.82 19.05
N ALA A 13 6.46 -59.60 17.74
CA ALA A 13 7.60 -59.24 16.91
C ALA A 13 7.82 -57.73 17.00
N LEU A 14 8.97 -57.30 17.53
CA LEU A 14 9.46 -55.93 17.36
C LEU A 14 9.98 -55.79 15.93
N SER A 15 9.33 -54.95 15.13
CA SER A 15 9.90 -54.38 13.92
C SER A 15 10.19 -52.91 14.20
N ALA A 16 11.47 -52.57 14.28
CA ALA A 16 11.95 -51.20 14.34
C ALA A 16 11.83 -50.58 12.95
N SER A 17 10.85 -49.69 12.76
CA SER A 17 10.76 -48.84 11.58
C SER A 17 11.40 -47.50 11.90
N VAL A 18 12.63 -47.31 11.42
CA VAL A 18 13.27 -45.99 11.37
C VAL A 18 12.55 -45.18 10.29
N ILE A 19 11.71 -44.24 10.70
CA ILE A 19 11.20 -43.20 9.80
C ILE A 19 12.29 -42.14 9.72
N ALA A 20 13.14 -42.26 8.71
CA ALA A 20 13.97 -41.14 8.27
C ALA A 20 13.06 -40.16 7.53
N GLY A 21 12.63 -39.10 8.23
CA GLY A 21 12.03 -37.94 7.59
C GLY A 21 13.12 -37.23 6.79
N ALA A 22 13.21 -37.54 5.49
CA ALA A 22 14.01 -36.73 4.57
C ALA A 22 13.30 -35.37 4.42
N LEU A 23 13.79 -34.34 5.10
CA LEU A 23 13.62 -32.98 4.59
C LEU A 23 14.36 -32.94 3.25
N ALA A 24 13.61 -33.05 2.16
CA ALA A 24 14.14 -32.73 0.85
C ALA A 24 14.40 -31.22 0.84
N LEU A 25 15.65 -30.83 1.09
CA LEU A 25 16.10 -29.48 0.81
C LEU A 25 15.90 -29.24 -0.70
N PRO A 26 15.32 -28.10 -1.11
CA PRO A 26 15.27 -27.76 -2.52
C PRO A 26 16.70 -27.71 -3.11
N PRO A 27 16.88 -27.98 -4.41
CA PRO A 27 18.21 -27.89 -5.02
C PRO A 27 18.69 -26.43 -4.99
N ALA A 28 19.96 -26.20 -4.68
CA ALA A 28 20.60 -24.88 -4.57
C ALA A 28 20.33 -23.91 -5.74
N ALA A 29 20.04 -24.42 -6.94
CA ALA A 29 19.65 -23.59 -8.09
C ALA A 29 18.29 -22.86 -7.92
N ALA A 30 17.38 -23.39 -7.08
CA ALA A 30 16.09 -22.76 -6.77
C ALA A 30 16.22 -21.69 -5.67
N ALA A 31 17.22 -21.84 -4.80
CA ALA A 31 17.61 -20.90 -3.75
C ALA A 31 18.17 -19.61 -4.34
N ASP A 32 19.17 -19.75 -5.23
CA ASP A 32 19.77 -18.63 -5.97
C ASP A 32 18.70 -17.86 -6.76
N ALA A 33 17.77 -18.56 -7.42
CA ALA A 33 16.69 -17.92 -8.19
C ALA A 33 15.71 -17.11 -7.32
N THR A 34 15.49 -17.52 -6.07
CA THR A 34 14.60 -16.81 -5.14
C THR A 34 15.23 -15.52 -4.66
N ARG A 35 16.53 -15.59 -4.31
CA ARG A 35 17.32 -14.44 -3.89
C ARG A 35 17.54 -13.44 -5.04
N ASP A 36 17.82 -13.94 -6.24
CA ASP A 36 17.97 -13.14 -7.46
C ASP A 36 16.69 -12.37 -7.81
N GLY A 37 15.53 -12.95 -7.50
CA GLY A 37 14.22 -12.30 -7.62
C GLY A 37 13.98 -11.17 -6.61
N GLN A 38 14.88 -10.98 -5.63
CA GLN A 38 14.87 -9.86 -4.70
C GLN A 38 15.94 -8.81 -5.04
N TRP A 39 16.04 -8.43 -6.32
CA TRP A 39 16.96 -7.38 -6.84
C TRP A 39 17.01 -6.12 -5.97
N TYR A 40 15.87 -5.73 -5.41
CA TYR A 40 15.69 -4.55 -4.56
C TYR A 40 16.57 -4.57 -3.31
N LEU A 41 16.93 -5.73 -2.77
CA LEU A 41 17.81 -5.81 -1.61
C LEU A 41 19.19 -5.22 -1.90
N SER A 42 19.68 -5.42 -3.13
CA SER A 42 20.95 -4.87 -3.61
C SER A 42 20.82 -3.37 -3.89
N GLU A 43 19.77 -2.93 -4.61
CA GLU A 43 19.55 -1.52 -4.91
C GLU A 43 19.38 -0.67 -3.64
N LEU A 44 18.68 -1.19 -2.64
CA LEU A 44 18.48 -0.53 -1.35
C LEU A 44 19.63 -0.74 -0.36
N ARG A 45 20.70 -1.48 -0.75
CA ARG A 45 21.88 -1.75 0.08
C ARG A 45 21.52 -2.35 1.44
N VAL A 46 20.58 -3.29 1.44
CA VAL A 46 20.03 -3.90 2.65
C VAL A 46 21.11 -4.69 3.41
N ALA A 47 22.02 -5.35 2.70
CA ALA A 47 23.13 -6.08 3.32
C ALA A 47 24.06 -5.15 4.11
N GLU A 48 24.31 -3.93 3.65
CA GLU A 48 25.07 -2.91 4.38
C GLU A 48 24.29 -2.40 5.59
N ALA A 49 22.99 -2.13 5.43
CA ALA A 49 22.13 -1.71 6.53
C ALA A 49 22.07 -2.77 7.66
N HIS A 50 22.00 -4.06 7.30
CA HIS A 50 21.97 -5.20 8.23
C HIS A 50 23.27 -5.38 9.03
N LYS A 51 24.39 -4.79 8.59
CA LYS A 51 25.63 -4.73 9.41
C LYS A 51 25.49 -3.78 10.60
N ILE A 52 24.51 -2.87 10.58
CA ILE A 52 24.23 -1.90 11.65
C ILE A 52 23.15 -2.43 12.58
N THR A 53 22.01 -2.86 12.03
CA THR A 53 20.88 -3.45 12.77
C THR A 53 20.00 -4.25 11.81
N LYS A 54 19.27 -5.24 12.33
CA LYS A 54 18.25 -5.98 11.57
C LYS A 54 16.83 -5.66 12.03
N GLY A 55 16.62 -4.62 12.85
CA GLY A 55 15.31 -4.20 13.35
C GLY A 55 14.91 -4.87 14.67
N GLU A 56 15.90 -5.36 15.44
CA GLU A 56 15.67 -6.04 16.71
C GLU A 56 14.89 -5.17 17.69
N GLY A 57 13.96 -5.80 18.42
CA GLY A 57 13.16 -5.14 19.46
C GLY A 57 11.99 -4.30 18.94
N VAL A 58 11.78 -4.23 17.62
CA VAL A 58 10.66 -3.51 17.01
C VAL A 58 9.54 -4.47 16.60
N THR A 59 8.30 -4.06 16.86
CA THR A 59 7.09 -4.78 16.49
C THR A 59 6.34 -4.02 15.40
N ILE A 60 6.09 -4.67 14.27
CA ILE A 60 5.41 -4.10 13.11
C ILE A 60 4.01 -4.69 13.02
N GLY A 61 2.98 -3.86 13.08
CA GLY A 61 1.61 -4.26 12.84
C GLY A 61 1.33 -4.38 11.35
N VAL A 62 0.85 -5.53 10.89
CA VAL A 62 0.48 -5.77 9.49
C VAL A 62 -1.03 -5.93 9.39
N ILE A 63 -1.68 -5.00 8.71
CA ILE A 63 -3.09 -5.08 8.35
C ILE A 63 -3.16 -5.69 6.96
N ASP A 64 -3.57 -6.96 6.85
CA ASP A 64 -3.61 -7.70 5.59
C ASP A 64 -4.67 -8.83 5.59
N THR A 65 -4.52 -9.83 4.72
CA THR A 65 -5.38 -11.02 4.60
C THR A 65 -5.09 -12.10 5.65
N GLY A 66 -4.20 -11.79 6.61
CA GLY A 66 -3.61 -12.74 7.55
C GLY A 66 -2.26 -13.27 7.06
N VAL A 67 -1.54 -13.98 7.94
CA VAL A 67 -0.18 -14.45 7.66
C VAL A 67 -0.04 -15.93 8.01
N ASP A 68 0.51 -16.72 7.09
CA ASP A 68 0.97 -18.08 7.39
C ASP A 68 2.27 -18.02 8.19
N ALA A 69 2.15 -18.01 9.53
CA ALA A 69 3.28 -18.00 10.44
C ALA A 69 4.08 -19.32 10.45
N THR A 70 3.61 -20.36 9.75
CA THR A 70 4.30 -21.65 9.64
C THR A 70 5.21 -21.73 8.42
N HIS A 71 5.20 -20.72 7.55
CA HIS A 71 6.16 -20.62 6.46
C HIS A 71 7.59 -20.63 7.02
N PRO A 72 8.54 -21.40 6.43
CA PRO A 72 9.92 -21.49 6.92
C PRO A 72 10.56 -20.13 7.18
N ASP A 73 10.49 -19.21 6.20
CA ASP A 73 11.05 -17.85 6.32
C ASP A 73 10.37 -16.92 7.34
N LEU A 74 9.25 -17.31 7.92
CA LEU A 74 8.46 -16.48 8.85
C LEU A 74 8.37 -17.07 10.26
N THR A 75 8.81 -18.32 10.43
CA THR A 75 8.61 -19.07 11.66
C THR A 75 9.27 -18.37 12.84
N GLY A 76 8.49 -18.06 13.87
CA GLY A 76 8.96 -17.37 15.07
C GLY A 76 9.13 -15.85 14.93
N SER A 77 8.83 -15.26 13.77
CA SER A 77 8.83 -13.79 13.58
C SER A 77 7.43 -13.18 13.50
N VAL A 78 6.42 -14.01 13.26
CA VAL A 78 5.02 -13.60 13.24
C VAL A 78 4.36 -13.96 14.58
N LEU A 79 3.89 -12.94 15.28
CA LEU A 79 3.16 -13.02 16.54
C LEU A 79 1.65 -13.15 16.28
N PRO A 80 0.91 -13.81 17.18
CA PRO A 80 -0.55 -13.76 17.19
C PRO A 80 -1.06 -12.32 17.25
N GLY A 81 -1.95 -11.95 16.33
CA GLY A 81 -2.73 -10.72 16.39
C GLY A 81 -4.22 -11.00 16.47
N ALA A 82 -4.99 -10.44 15.56
CA ALA A 82 -6.45 -10.52 15.53
C ALA A 82 -6.99 -10.91 14.15
N ASP A 83 -8.20 -11.47 14.13
CA ASP A 83 -9.00 -11.63 12.92
C ASP A 83 -10.30 -10.84 13.08
N LEU A 84 -10.42 -9.76 12.33
CA LEU A 84 -11.58 -8.86 12.35
C LEU A 84 -12.62 -9.23 11.30
N GLY A 85 -12.36 -10.27 10.48
CA GLY A 85 -13.23 -10.74 9.40
C GLY A 85 -14.46 -11.53 9.84
N GLY A 86 -14.75 -11.56 11.14
CA GLY A 86 -15.91 -12.24 11.71
C GLY A 86 -15.71 -13.74 12.00
N THR A 87 -14.57 -14.33 11.62
CA THR A 87 -14.23 -15.73 11.98
C THR A 87 -13.62 -15.86 13.38
N GLY A 88 -13.16 -14.74 13.96
CA GLY A 88 -12.37 -14.75 15.19
C GLY A 88 -11.01 -15.42 15.00
N GLY A 89 -10.08 -15.19 15.93
CA GLY A 89 -8.76 -15.83 15.88
C GLY A 89 -7.60 -14.84 15.95
N LYS A 90 -6.44 -15.30 15.50
CA LYS A 90 -5.13 -14.67 15.76
C LYS A 90 -4.49 -13.99 14.54
N GLY A 91 -5.24 -13.84 13.45
CA GLY A 91 -4.70 -13.34 12.17
C GLY A 91 -3.66 -14.26 11.51
N LEU A 92 -3.56 -15.52 11.95
CA LEU A 92 -2.57 -16.51 11.47
C LEU A 92 -3.15 -17.55 10.50
N ALA A 93 -4.44 -17.43 10.15
CA ALA A 93 -5.10 -18.25 9.17
C ALA A 93 -5.41 -17.35 7.96
N PRO A 94 -4.48 -17.25 7.00
CA PRO A 94 -4.63 -16.28 5.93
C PRO A 94 -5.76 -16.69 4.97
N SER A 95 -6.54 -15.72 4.49
CA SER A 95 -7.60 -15.97 3.50
C SER A 95 -7.04 -16.17 2.08
N ASP A 96 -5.83 -15.68 1.82
CA ASP A 96 -5.08 -15.90 0.58
C ASP A 96 -3.55 -15.89 0.84
N THR A 97 -2.74 -15.60 -0.17
CA THR A 97 -1.28 -15.55 -0.04
C THR A 97 -0.70 -14.13 0.11
N HIS A 98 -1.52 -13.07 0.05
CA HIS A 98 -1.07 -11.69 -0.01
C HIS A 98 -0.33 -11.28 1.27
N GLY A 99 -0.98 -11.41 2.44
CA GLY A 99 -0.38 -11.02 3.72
C GLY A 99 0.87 -11.81 4.08
N THR A 100 0.94 -13.08 3.69
CA THR A 100 2.17 -13.89 3.84
C THR A 100 3.32 -13.34 3.00
N GLY A 101 3.03 -12.92 1.75
CA GLY A 101 4.02 -12.26 0.90
C GLY A 101 4.49 -10.92 1.48
N VAL A 102 3.56 -10.10 1.96
CA VAL A 102 3.86 -8.82 2.65
C VAL A 102 4.74 -9.02 3.87
N ALA A 103 4.39 -9.97 4.75
CA ALA A 103 5.19 -10.29 5.92
C ALA A 103 6.60 -10.77 5.56
N SER A 104 6.76 -11.50 4.45
CA SER A 104 8.07 -11.97 3.99
C SER A 104 9.00 -10.85 3.52
N VAL A 105 8.46 -9.78 2.94
CA VAL A 105 9.21 -8.57 2.59
C VAL A 105 9.66 -7.81 3.85
N LEU A 106 8.92 -7.92 4.96
CA LEU A 106 9.29 -7.30 6.24
C LEU A 106 10.33 -8.11 7.00
N VAL A 107 10.00 -9.36 7.32
CA VAL A 107 10.70 -10.18 8.34
C VAL A 107 11.12 -11.56 7.83
N GLY A 108 11.15 -11.77 6.51
CA GLY A 108 11.69 -12.99 5.91
C GLY A 108 13.12 -13.27 6.38
N HIS A 109 13.43 -14.52 6.71
CA HIS A 109 14.75 -14.88 7.25
C HIS A 109 15.84 -14.94 6.18
N ASP A 110 17.08 -14.80 6.64
CA ASP A 110 18.28 -15.01 5.83
C ASP A 110 18.60 -16.51 5.70
N ASP A 111 17.59 -17.31 5.31
CA ASP A 111 17.80 -18.69 4.91
C ASP A 111 18.35 -18.69 3.47
N PRO A 112 19.43 -19.43 3.17
CA PRO A 112 19.96 -19.57 1.82
C PRO A 112 18.89 -19.85 0.75
N ASP A 113 17.85 -20.60 1.11
CA ASP A 113 16.82 -21.08 0.19
C ASP A 113 15.54 -20.20 0.16
N GLY A 114 15.55 -19.05 0.85
CA GLY A 114 14.35 -18.24 1.08
C GLY A 114 14.47 -16.76 0.79
N VAL A 115 13.41 -16.03 1.12
CA VAL A 115 13.35 -14.56 0.98
C VAL A 115 13.83 -13.87 2.24
N LEU A 116 14.60 -12.79 2.09
CA LEU A 116 15.05 -11.93 3.20
C LEU A 116 14.16 -10.71 3.27
N GLY A 117 13.71 -10.38 4.48
CA GLY A 117 12.99 -9.15 4.75
C GLY A 117 13.90 -7.94 4.94
N ILE A 118 13.33 -6.74 4.89
CA ILE A 118 14.05 -5.50 5.19
C ILE A 118 14.49 -5.44 6.66
N ALA A 119 13.71 -5.97 7.59
CA ALA A 119 13.99 -5.97 9.03
C ALA A 119 13.82 -7.38 9.64
N PRO A 120 14.69 -8.35 9.31
CA PRO A 120 14.52 -9.75 9.71
C PRO A 120 14.66 -10.01 11.21
N GLY A 121 15.15 -9.04 11.98
CA GLY A 121 15.21 -9.07 13.45
C GLY A 121 13.95 -8.55 14.15
N ALA A 122 13.04 -7.90 13.40
CA ALA A 122 11.78 -7.39 13.93
C ALA A 122 10.75 -8.52 14.14
N LYS A 123 9.64 -8.18 14.80
CA LYS A 123 8.45 -9.05 14.90
C LYS A 123 7.28 -8.43 14.15
N VAL A 124 6.41 -9.28 13.62
CA VAL A 124 5.15 -8.86 12.97
C VAL A 124 3.96 -9.28 13.83
N ILE A 125 3.03 -8.38 14.11
CA ILE A 125 1.69 -8.73 14.59
C ILE A 125 0.74 -8.72 13.39
N SER A 126 0.14 -9.86 13.08
CA SER A 126 -0.79 -9.99 11.94
C SER A 126 -2.23 -9.68 12.36
N VAL A 127 -2.85 -8.67 11.74
CA VAL A 127 -4.28 -8.41 11.84
C VAL A 127 -4.92 -8.69 10.49
N ARG A 128 -5.78 -9.72 10.45
CA ARG A 128 -6.59 -10.01 9.28
C ARG A 128 -7.76 -9.04 9.22
N ALA A 129 -7.78 -8.23 8.16
CA ALA A 129 -8.82 -7.23 7.90
C ALA A 129 -9.62 -7.54 6.62
N THR A 130 -9.71 -8.83 6.24
CA THR A 130 -10.60 -9.33 5.19
C THR A 130 -11.76 -10.11 5.76
N ASP A 131 -12.94 -9.96 5.15
CA ASP A 131 -14.10 -10.79 5.45
C ASP A 131 -13.93 -12.25 4.93
N ALA A 132 -14.99 -13.05 5.05
CA ALA A 132 -14.98 -14.44 4.58
C ALA A 132 -14.82 -14.59 3.05
N ASN A 133 -15.11 -13.55 2.27
CA ASN A 133 -14.94 -13.52 0.81
C ASN A 133 -13.56 -12.96 0.40
N GLY A 134 -12.73 -12.56 1.38
CA GLY A 134 -11.45 -11.90 1.11
C GLY A 134 -11.59 -10.40 0.85
N GLU A 135 -12.76 -9.81 1.10
CA GLU A 135 -13.01 -8.39 0.86
C GLU A 135 -12.62 -7.55 2.07
N LEU A 136 -12.11 -6.35 1.78
CA LEU A 136 -11.69 -5.38 2.78
C LEU A 136 -12.83 -4.44 3.11
N SER A 137 -12.87 -3.94 4.34
CA SER A 137 -13.78 -2.86 4.71
C SER A 137 -13.04 -1.73 5.43
N ALA A 138 -13.44 -0.48 5.14
CA ALA A 138 -12.88 0.70 5.79
C ALA A 138 -13.04 0.67 7.33
N PRO A 139 -14.20 0.24 7.89
CA PRO A 139 -14.34 0.09 9.35
C PRO A 139 -13.34 -0.89 9.95
N MET A 140 -13.10 -2.03 9.29
CA MET A 140 -12.13 -3.02 9.78
C MET A 140 -10.69 -2.50 9.73
N ILE A 141 -10.34 -1.68 8.73
CA ILE A 141 -9.02 -1.03 8.66
C ILE A 141 -8.87 -0.05 9.83
N ALA A 142 -9.88 0.79 10.09
CA ALA A 142 -9.85 1.74 11.21
C ALA A 142 -9.74 1.03 12.57
N GLU A 143 -10.51 -0.05 12.76
CA GLU A 143 -10.43 -0.91 13.95
C GLU A 143 -9.04 -1.55 14.09
N ALA A 144 -8.49 -2.11 13.00
CA ALA A 144 -7.17 -2.73 12.99
C ALA A 144 -6.06 -1.76 13.37
N ILE A 145 -6.11 -0.51 12.89
CA ILE A 145 -5.13 0.53 13.26
C ILE A 145 -5.16 0.75 14.78
N ARG A 146 -6.34 0.99 15.37
CA ARG A 146 -6.47 1.22 16.81
C ARG A 146 -6.01 0.00 17.61
N TRP A 147 -6.45 -1.20 17.19
CA TRP A 147 -6.09 -2.45 17.85
C TRP A 147 -4.58 -2.66 17.86
N LEU A 148 -3.88 -2.40 16.74
CA LEU A 148 -2.43 -2.55 16.66
C LEU A 148 -1.69 -1.56 17.57
N VAL A 149 -2.15 -0.30 17.65
CA VAL A 149 -1.60 0.69 18.60
C VAL A 149 -1.73 0.17 20.04
N ASP A 150 -2.92 -0.29 20.43
CA ASP A 150 -3.21 -0.78 21.78
C ASP A 150 -2.47 -2.10 22.11
N ASN A 151 -2.04 -2.84 21.08
CA ASN A 151 -1.33 -4.11 21.23
C ASN A 151 0.17 -4.00 20.91
N GLY A 152 0.73 -2.79 21.01
CA GLY A 152 2.17 -2.58 21.04
C GLY A 152 2.86 -2.58 19.68
N ALA A 153 2.15 -2.26 18.60
CA ALA A 153 2.79 -1.98 17.32
C ALA A 153 3.60 -0.68 17.41
N ASP A 154 4.87 -0.75 17.01
CA ASP A 154 5.77 0.39 16.92
C ASP A 154 5.66 1.12 15.57
N VAL A 155 5.23 0.39 14.54
CA VAL A 155 4.99 0.84 13.16
C VAL A 155 3.82 0.02 12.64
N ILE A 156 2.90 0.64 11.90
CA ILE A 156 1.78 -0.07 11.25
C ILE A 156 1.98 0.01 9.73
N THR A 157 1.76 -1.11 9.04
CA THR A 157 1.64 -1.12 7.59
C THR A 157 0.30 -1.68 7.12
N ALA A 158 -0.28 -1.03 6.13
CA ALA A 158 -1.51 -1.44 5.46
C ALA A 158 -1.25 -1.55 3.96
N SER A 159 -1.19 -2.78 3.47
CA SER A 159 -0.91 -3.10 2.06
C SER A 159 -2.19 -3.28 1.25
N LEU A 160 -3.23 -2.55 1.65
CA LEU A 160 -4.62 -2.70 1.30
C LEU A 160 -5.31 -1.33 1.33
N GLY A 161 -6.41 -1.16 0.62
CA GLY A 161 -7.16 0.09 0.75
C GLY A 161 -8.48 0.15 0.00
N GLY A 162 -9.20 1.23 0.27
CA GLY A 162 -10.45 1.61 -0.40
C GLY A 162 -10.36 2.96 -1.10
N ASN A 163 -11.36 3.24 -1.96
CA ASN A 163 -11.42 4.49 -2.74
C ASN A 163 -12.09 5.65 -1.99
N ALA A 164 -12.57 5.42 -0.76
CA ALA A 164 -13.27 6.41 0.03
C ALA A 164 -12.68 6.49 1.43
N GLY A 165 -12.36 7.71 1.86
CA GLY A 165 -12.01 8.02 3.23
C GLY A 165 -13.27 8.36 4.01
N ASP A 166 -13.25 8.08 5.30
CA ASP A 166 -14.29 8.43 6.24
C ASP A 166 -13.68 9.03 7.51
N ALA A 167 -14.54 9.64 8.34
CA ALA A 167 -14.12 10.27 9.59
C ALA A 167 -13.55 9.25 10.58
N GLU A 168 -13.99 7.99 10.50
CA GLU A 168 -13.54 6.95 11.40
C GLU A 168 -12.11 6.51 11.10
N GLY A 169 -11.77 6.33 9.83
CA GLY A 169 -10.43 6.03 9.37
C GLY A 169 -9.45 7.18 9.65
N GLN A 170 -9.85 8.44 9.42
CA GLN A 170 -9.02 9.58 9.82
C GLN A 170 -8.78 9.58 11.34
N ALA A 171 -9.83 9.39 12.15
CA ALA A 171 -9.69 9.32 13.60
C ALA A 171 -8.81 8.16 14.07
N ALA A 172 -8.74 7.05 13.33
CA ALA A 172 -7.82 5.95 13.63
C ALA A 172 -6.36 6.31 13.32
N VAL A 173 -6.09 7.01 12.21
CA VAL A 173 -4.74 7.52 11.90
C VAL A 173 -4.30 8.61 12.88
N ASP A 174 -5.23 9.48 13.31
CA ASP A 174 -4.99 10.47 14.35
C ASP A 174 -4.68 9.79 15.69
N TYR A 175 -5.39 8.71 16.02
CA TYR A 175 -5.12 7.90 17.22
C TYR A 175 -3.71 7.31 17.19
N ALA A 176 -3.30 6.70 16.07
CA ALA A 176 -1.94 6.19 15.92
C ALA A 176 -0.88 7.30 16.02
N THR A 177 -1.16 8.47 15.42
CA THR A 177 -0.30 9.65 15.49
C THR A 177 -0.12 10.13 16.93
N ALA A 178 -1.21 10.25 17.70
CA ALA A 178 -1.18 10.65 19.11
C ALA A 178 -0.42 9.66 20.02
N HIS A 179 -0.26 8.42 19.58
CA HIS A 179 0.51 7.37 20.27
C HIS A 179 1.91 7.16 19.69
N GLU A 180 2.39 8.08 18.83
CA GLU A 180 3.71 8.01 18.21
C GLU A 180 3.93 6.77 17.32
N VAL A 181 2.86 6.20 16.76
CA VAL A 181 2.90 5.05 15.85
C VAL A 181 2.68 5.51 14.39
N PRO A 182 3.71 5.44 13.52
CA PRO A 182 3.56 5.77 12.11
C PRO A 182 2.71 4.72 11.37
N VAL A 183 1.82 5.19 10.50
CA VAL A 183 0.98 4.36 9.61
C VAL A 183 1.48 4.49 8.18
N ILE A 184 1.94 3.38 7.61
CA ILE A 184 2.54 3.30 6.27
C ILE A 184 1.63 2.50 5.36
N ALA A 185 1.14 3.10 4.28
CA ALA A 185 0.12 2.46 3.45
C ALA A 185 0.47 2.51 1.97
N ALA A 186 0.10 1.44 1.27
CA ALA A 186 0.25 1.34 -0.17
C ALA A 186 -0.58 2.44 -0.85
N ALA A 187 0.03 3.20 -1.77
CA ALA A 187 -0.66 4.29 -2.44
C ALA A 187 -1.80 3.79 -3.33
N GLY A 188 -1.66 2.60 -3.92
CA GLY A 188 -2.64 2.00 -4.83
C GLY A 188 -2.04 1.65 -6.18
N ASN A 189 -2.73 0.76 -6.90
CA ASN A 189 -2.30 0.30 -8.22
C ASN A 189 -3.32 0.71 -9.29
N LYS A 190 -2.86 1.19 -10.45
CA LYS A 190 -3.72 1.50 -11.59
C LYS A 190 -4.43 0.21 -12.08
N LYS A 191 -5.73 0.27 -12.33
CA LYS A 191 -6.51 -0.84 -12.91
C LYS A 191 -6.89 -0.54 -14.36
N GLY A 192 -5.93 -0.77 -15.28
CA GLY A 192 -6.11 -0.65 -16.73
C GLY A 192 -6.40 0.76 -17.25
N GLU A 193 -6.51 0.89 -18.58
CA GLU A 193 -6.87 2.14 -19.27
C GLU A 193 -8.37 2.43 -19.11
N ARG A 194 -8.83 2.87 -17.94
CA ARG A 194 -10.19 3.43 -17.82
C ARG A 194 -10.11 4.96 -17.68
N PRO A 195 -10.87 5.72 -18.49
CA PRO A 195 -10.74 7.18 -18.62
C PRO A 195 -11.44 7.95 -17.48
N TYR A 196 -11.48 7.40 -16.27
CA TYR A 196 -12.12 8.07 -15.14
C TYR A 196 -11.10 8.32 -14.02
N GLU A 197 -11.17 9.52 -13.45
CA GLU A 197 -10.10 10.18 -12.68
C GLU A 197 -9.88 9.59 -11.27
N THR A 198 -10.84 8.84 -10.70
CA THR A 198 -10.77 8.36 -9.30
C THR A 198 -9.94 7.08 -9.07
N TRP A 199 -9.16 6.62 -10.05
CA TRP A 199 -8.27 5.44 -9.98
C TRP A 199 -6.80 5.87 -10.12
N TYR A 200 -6.57 7.16 -10.32
CA TYR A 200 -5.25 7.80 -10.30
C TYR A 200 -4.94 8.45 -8.95
N THR A 201 -5.86 8.36 -8.00
CA THR A 201 -5.75 8.96 -6.68
C THR A 201 -5.28 7.94 -5.66
N THR A 202 -4.41 8.39 -4.75
CA THR A 202 -4.00 7.66 -3.56
C THR A 202 -5.21 7.08 -2.81
N MET A 203 -5.13 5.79 -2.49
CA MET A 203 -6.18 5.05 -1.78
C MET A 203 -6.14 5.32 -0.27
N TYR A 204 -7.23 5.04 0.44
CA TYR A 204 -7.26 5.09 1.91
C TYR A 204 -6.85 3.73 2.48
N PRO A 205 -5.98 3.67 3.51
CA PRO A 205 -5.64 4.77 4.42
C PRO A 205 -4.45 5.65 4.02
N ALA A 206 -3.76 5.39 2.90
CA ALA A 206 -2.59 6.18 2.47
C ALA A 206 -2.92 7.66 2.23
N ALA A 207 -4.15 7.98 1.85
CA ALA A 207 -4.66 9.34 1.65
C ALA A 207 -5.19 10.01 2.94
N PHE A 208 -5.07 9.41 4.13
CA PHE A 208 -5.37 10.11 5.37
C PHE A 208 -4.21 11.03 5.78
N THR A 209 -4.52 12.21 6.29
CA THR A 209 -3.51 13.11 6.87
C THR A 209 -2.82 12.38 8.03
N GLY A 210 -1.48 12.41 8.06
CA GLY A 210 -0.67 11.70 9.05
C GLY A 210 -0.29 10.26 8.68
N ALA A 211 -0.86 9.67 7.63
CA ALA A 211 -0.33 8.45 7.03
C ALA A 211 0.82 8.78 6.05
N VAL A 212 1.63 7.77 5.75
CA VAL A 212 2.64 7.84 4.68
C VAL A 212 2.17 6.98 3.52
N ALA A 213 1.94 7.62 2.37
CA ALA A 213 1.59 6.97 1.12
C ALA A 213 2.84 6.46 0.40
N VAL A 214 2.82 5.20 -0.02
CA VAL A 214 3.97 4.56 -0.67
C VAL A 214 3.68 4.19 -2.12
N THR A 215 4.34 4.85 -3.07
CA THR A 215 4.32 4.50 -4.50
C THR A 215 5.35 3.45 -4.86
N GLY A 216 5.24 2.94 -6.08
CA GLY A 216 6.07 1.84 -6.57
C GLY A 216 7.15 2.26 -7.56
N THR A 217 8.29 1.59 -7.48
CA THR A 217 9.36 1.64 -8.49
C THR A 217 9.68 0.26 -9.06
N THR A 218 10.35 0.25 -10.20
CA THR A 218 10.99 -0.92 -10.81
C THR A 218 12.51 -0.81 -10.74
N THR A 219 13.22 -1.82 -11.23
CA THR A 219 14.69 -1.86 -11.30
C THR A 219 15.29 -0.55 -11.84
N GLY A 220 16.37 -0.09 -11.22
CA GLY A 220 17.00 1.18 -11.55
C GLY A 220 16.24 2.40 -11.02
N ALA A 221 15.42 2.21 -9.98
CA ALA A 221 14.60 3.25 -9.36
C ALA A 221 13.64 3.99 -10.33
N ALA A 222 13.24 3.36 -11.43
CA ALA A 222 12.27 3.94 -12.35
C ALA A 222 10.84 3.87 -11.77
N PHE A 223 10.02 4.89 -11.99
CA PHE A 223 8.64 4.88 -11.54
C PHE A 223 7.89 3.71 -12.16
N TRP A 224 7.18 2.95 -11.32
CA TRP A 224 6.38 1.84 -11.80
C TRP A 224 5.06 2.37 -12.35
N ASP A 225 4.82 2.21 -13.64
CA ASP A 225 3.58 2.70 -14.28
C ASP A 225 2.30 2.08 -13.69
N GLY A 226 2.40 0.93 -13.03
CA GLY A 226 1.30 0.33 -12.29
C GLY A 226 0.95 1.03 -10.98
N SER A 227 1.78 1.95 -10.47
CA SER A 227 1.52 2.73 -9.26
C SER A 227 0.60 3.92 -9.56
N VAL A 228 -0.32 4.23 -8.65
CA VAL A 228 -0.97 5.55 -8.67
C VAL A 228 0.04 6.66 -8.35
N GLN A 229 -0.34 7.89 -8.67
CA GLN A 229 0.46 9.09 -8.45
C GLN A 229 -0.24 10.01 -7.44
N HIS A 230 0.32 11.21 -7.25
CA HIS A 230 -0.18 12.26 -6.37
C HIS A 230 -0.13 11.92 -4.87
N VAL A 231 1.00 11.34 -4.44
CA VAL A 231 1.24 10.98 -3.03
C VAL A 231 1.71 12.12 -2.13
N VAL A 232 1.96 13.29 -2.70
CA VAL A 232 2.21 14.55 -1.96
C VAL A 232 1.15 15.57 -2.38
N GLN A 233 0.01 15.55 -1.71
CA GLN A 233 -1.03 16.58 -1.79
C GLN A 233 -1.36 17.06 -0.38
N ALA A 234 -1.79 18.32 -0.25
CA ALA A 234 -2.00 19.04 1.02
C ALA A 234 -2.27 18.16 2.26
N GLY A 235 -1.22 17.88 3.05
CA GLY A 235 -1.29 17.11 4.30
C GLY A 235 -0.80 15.65 4.24
N TYR A 236 -0.52 15.10 3.05
CA TYR A 236 -0.02 13.74 2.86
C TYR A 236 1.51 13.72 2.80
N LEU A 237 2.10 12.69 3.42
CA LEU A 237 3.52 12.36 3.25
C LEU A 237 3.62 11.25 2.21
N GLY A 238 4.45 11.45 1.18
CA GLY A 238 4.64 10.48 0.11
C GLY A 238 6.10 10.03 0.03
N ILE A 239 6.34 8.75 -0.25
CA ILE A 239 7.66 8.19 -0.56
C ILE A 239 7.49 7.04 -1.54
N SER A 240 8.55 6.63 -2.22
CA SER A 240 8.51 5.48 -3.13
C SER A 240 9.41 4.34 -2.65
N ALA A 241 9.06 3.11 -3.04
CA ALA A 241 9.88 1.93 -2.81
C ALA A 241 9.67 0.90 -3.94
N PRO A 242 10.57 -0.08 -4.09
CA PRO A 242 10.42 -1.16 -5.08
C PRO A 242 9.05 -1.85 -5.03
N ALA A 243 8.50 -2.15 -6.20
CA ALA A 243 7.14 -2.68 -6.37
C ALA A 243 7.02 -3.81 -7.39
N ALA A 244 7.90 -3.86 -8.40
CA ALA A 244 7.79 -4.84 -9.48
C ALA A 244 9.09 -5.04 -10.28
N PRO A 245 9.38 -6.27 -10.77
CA PRO A 245 8.84 -7.54 -10.28
C PRO A 245 9.40 -7.87 -8.89
N MET A 246 8.72 -8.70 -8.10
CA MET A 246 9.13 -9.04 -6.73
C MET A 246 9.00 -10.53 -6.49
N THR A 247 9.97 -11.16 -5.83
CA THR A 247 9.79 -12.52 -5.28
C THR A 247 9.43 -12.45 -3.80
N VAL A 248 8.33 -13.13 -3.43
CA VAL A 248 7.77 -13.14 -2.08
C VAL A 248 7.31 -14.55 -1.66
N ALA A 249 7.22 -14.79 -0.36
CA ALA A 249 6.71 -16.05 0.19
C ALA A 249 5.22 -16.28 -0.17
N LYS A 250 4.85 -17.56 -0.25
CA LYS A 250 3.49 -18.01 -0.53
C LYS A 250 2.91 -18.77 0.66
N ALA A 251 1.68 -18.46 1.05
CA ALA A 251 0.97 -19.22 2.08
C ALA A 251 0.84 -20.70 1.67
N GLY A 252 1.09 -21.61 2.61
CA GLY A 252 1.19 -23.05 2.35
C GLY A 252 2.53 -23.51 1.78
N GLY A 253 3.50 -22.59 1.64
CA GLY A 253 4.89 -22.88 1.27
C GLY A 253 5.28 -22.42 -0.14
N GLY A 254 6.59 -22.20 -0.30
CA GLY A 254 7.24 -21.80 -1.56
C GLY A 254 7.14 -20.31 -1.83
N TYR A 255 7.47 -19.92 -3.07
CA TYR A 255 7.59 -18.52 -3.48
C TYR A 255 6.79 -18.22 -4.73
N ARG A 256 6.52 -16.94 -4.96
CA ARG A 256 5.87 -16.46 -6.18
C ARG A 256 6.39 -15.10 -6.60
N GLU A 257 6.25 -14.81 -7.89
CA GLU A 257 6.38 -13.45 -8.39
C GLU A 257 5.16 -12.61 -7.97
N ALA A 258 5.39 -11.34 -7.73
CA ALA A 258 4.40 -10.36 -7.34
C ALA A 258 4.75 -8.98 -7.91
N ALA A 259 3.73 -8.13 -7.99
CA ALA A 259 3.87 -6.72 -8.32
C ALA A 259 2.81 -5.92 -7.55
N GLY A 260 3.16 -4.74 -7.05
CA GLY A 260 2.22 -3.88 -6.34
C GLY A 260 2.85 -2.95 -5.32
N THR A 261 2.23 -1.78 -5.14
CA THR A 261 2.54 -0.87 -4.02
C THR A 261 2.32 -1.52 -2.64
N SER A 262 1.55 -2.61 -2.60
CA SER A 262 1.39 -3.48 -1.43
C SER A 262 2.69 -4.14 -0.96
N TYR A 263 3.71 -4.26 -1.82
CA TYR A 263 5.05 -4.72 -1.43
C TYR A 263 6.03 -3.56 -1.22
N SER A 264 5.69 -2.34 -1.66
CA SER A 264 6.46 -1.13 -1.39
C SER A 264 6.24 -0.63 0.04
N ALA A 265 4.99 -0.62 0.51
CA ALA A 265 4.64 -0.24 1.88
C ALA A 265 5.42 -1.02 2.97
N PRO A 266 5.53 -2.36 2.91
CA PRO A 266 6.34 -3.11 3.86
C PRO A 266 7.84 -2.80 3.78
N ILE A 267 8.39 -2.41 2.62
CA ILE A 267 9.79 -2.00 2.54
C ILE A 267 10.03 -0.73 3.38
N VAL A 268 9.12 0.24 3.27
CA VAL A 268 9.18 1.50 4.02
C VAL A 268 8.95 1.25 5.51
N ALA A 269 7.97 0.43 5.89
CA ALA A 269 7.73 0.05 7.28
C ALA A 269 8.92 -0.71 7.90
N GLY A 270 9.54 -1.62 7.15
CA GLY A 270 10.77 -2.30 7.54
C GLY A 270 11.93 -1.31 7.75
N THR A 271 12.05 -0.31 6.88
CA THR A 271 13.07 0.75 7.04
C THR A 271 12.84 1.56 8.32
N LEU A 272 11.59 1.88 8.66
CA LEU A 272 11.26 2.51 9.95
C LEU A 272 11.60 1.61 11.15
N ALA A 273 11.45 0.30 11.02
CA ALA A 273 11.88 -0.63 12.06
C ALA A 273 13.41 -0.64 12.23
N LEU A 274 14.18 -0.58 11.14
CA LEU A 274 15.63 -0.40 11.22
C LEU A 274 16.00 0.93 11.90
N ILE A 275 15.34 2.03 11.52
CA ILE A 275 15.54 3.36 12.12
C ILE A 275 15.26 3.31 13.63
N LYS A 276 14.11 2.76 14.03
CA LYS A 276 13.71 2.69 15.45
C LYS A 276 14.65 1.81 16.27
N SER A 277 15.10 0.68 15.73
CA SER A 277 16.06 -0.19 16.42
C SER A 277 17.41 0.52 16.63
N ARG A 278 17.88 1.27 15.63
CA ARG A 278 19.14 2.04 15.73
C ARG A 278 19.03 3.28 16.62
N PHE A 279 17.90 3.96 16.58
CA PHE A 279 17.63 5.23 17.26
C PHE A 279 16.35 5.15 18.12
N PRO A 280 16.36 4.38 19.22
CA PRO A 280 15.15 4.05 19.99
C PRO A 280 14.48 5.24 20.69
N ASN A 281 15.16 6.39 20.78
CA ASN A 281 14.64 7.59 21.42
C ASN A 281 13.99 8.59 20.44
N LEU A 282 13.98 8.29 19.14
CA LEU A 282 13.29 9.15 18.18
C LEU A 282 11.78 8.97 18.34
N ASN A 283 11.07 10.10 18.38
CA ASN A 283 9.62 10.10 18.28
C ASN A 283 9.16 9.87 16.83
N ARG A 284 7.86 9.69 16.61
CA ARG A 284 7.26 9.44 15.29
C ARG A 284 7.69 10.47 14.27
N ARG A 285 7.58 11.76 14.60
CA ARG A 285 7.95 12.85 13.70
C ARG A 285 9.41 12.74 13.28
N GLN A 286 10.32 12.54 14.23
CA GLN A 286 11.75 12.43 13.93
C GLN A 286 12.08 11.18 13.11
N MET A 287 11.40 10.06 13.34
CA MET A 287 11.55 8.87 12.50
C MET A 287 11.11 9.15 11.06
N LEU A 288 9.97 9.83 10.86
CA LEU A 288 9.48 10.21 9.54
C LEU A 288 10.36 11.26 8.86
N GLU A 289 10.82 12.29 9.58
CA GLU A 289 11.78 13.27 9.05
C GLU A 289 13.06 12.59 8.59
N ARG A 290 13.60 11.66 9.39
CA ARG A 290 14.78 10.89 9.02
C ARG A 290 14.53 10.08 7.75
N LEU A 291 13.44 9.31 7.71
CA LEU A 291 13.05 8.51 6.55
C LEU A 291 12.98 9.35 5.27
N LEU A 292 12.30 10.51 5.32
CA LEU A 292 12.03 11.34 4.15
C LEU A 292 13.27 12.15 3.72
N LEU A 293 14.05 12.69 4.65
CA LEU A 293 15.22 13.52 4.32
C LEU A 293 16.41 12.70 3.82
N THR A 294 16.45 11.40 4.12
CA THR A 294 17.50 10.50 3.62
C THR A 294 17.09 9.72 2.37
N ALA A 295 15.88 9.92 1.85
CA ALA A 295 15.44 9.33 0.60
C ALA A 295 16.33 9.80 -0.57
N ASP A 296 16.45 8.94 -1.59
CA ASP A 296 17.11 9.27 -2.85
C ASP A 296 16.11 9.99 -3.75
N ASP A 297 16.28 11.31 -3.91
CA ASP A 297 15.41 12.16 -4.72
C ASP A 297 15.43 11.71 -6.19
N LYS A 298 14.24 11.48 -6.75
CA LYS A 298 14.02 10.99 -8.11
C LYS A 298 12.88 11.75 -8.75
N GLY A 299 12.91 11.89 -10.07
CA GLY A 299 11.92 12.65 -10.80
C GLY A 299 12.22 14.15 -10.77
N ALA A 300 11.23 14.97 -10.46
CA ALA A 300 11.41 16.42 -10.34
C ALA A 300 12.13 16.73 -9.01
N PRO A 301 13.05 17.72 -8.95
CA PRO A 301 13.75 18.02 -7.71
C PRO A 301 12.83 18.37 -6.54
N GLY A 302 13.06 17.73 -5.40
CA GLY A 302 12.22 17.84 -4.20
C GLY A 302 10.91 17.07 -4.30
N PRO A 303 9.98 17.23 -3.34
CA PRO A 303 8.79 16.39 -3.30
C PRO A 303 7.92 16.49 -4.56
N ASP A 304 7.68 15.35 -5.21
CA ASP A 304 6.92 15.27 -6.45
C ASP A 304 5.79 14.23 -6.40
N VAL A 305 4.89 14.29 -7.38
CA VAL A 305 3.66 13.48 -7.39
C VAL A 305 3.91 11.98 -7.61
N GLU A 306 5.06 11.59 -8.17
CA GLU A 306 5.40 10.20 -8.47
C GLU A 306 6.20 9.57 -7.33
N TYR A 307 7.35 10.16 -6.97
CA TYR A 307 8.27 9.58 -5.99
C TYR A 307 8.05 10.11 -4.57
N GLY A 308 7.21 11.13 -4.39
CA GLY A 308 7.09 11.80 -3.10
C GLY A 308 8.42 12.44 -2.73
N TYR A 309 8.96 12.14 -1.55
CA TYR A 309 10.29 12.60 -1.14
C TYR A 309 11.46 11.83 -1.79
N GLY A 310 11.18 10.84 -2.64
CA GLY A 310 12.18 10.02 -3.33
C GLY A 310 12.02 8.53 -3.04
N VAL A 311 13.02 7.74 -3.43
CA VAL A 311 13.09 6.30 -3.12
C VAL A 311 13.68 6.12 -1.73
N VAL A 312 13.04 5.28 -0.90
CA VAL A 312 13.53 4.94 0.43
C VAL A 312 14.98 4.42 0.38
N ASP A 313 15.83 4.85 1.29
CA ASP A 313 17.23 4.40 1.39
C ASP A 313 17.56 3.97 2.83
N PRO A 314 17.46 2.66 3.14
CA PRO A 314 17.73 2.15 4.48
C PRO A 314 19.12 2.48 5.00
N LEU A 315 20.16 2.45 4.15
CA LEU A 315 21.52 2.69 4.58
C LEU A 315 21.74 4.16 4.94
N ARG A 316 21.28 5.10 4.10
CA ARG A 316 21.35 6.54 4.40
C ARG A 316 20.52 6.88 5.63
N ALA A 317 19.33 6.31 5.73
CA ALA A 317 18.49 6.45 6.92
C ALA A 317 19.20 6.00 8.20
N LEU A 318 20.07 5.00 8.16
CA LEU A 318 20.81 4.54 9.34
C LEU A 318 22.11 5.31 9.62
N THR A 319 22.66 6.03 8.64
CA THR A 319 24.05 6.54 8.70
C THR A 319 24.18 8.05 8.61
N GLU A 320 23.24 8.76 7.98
CA GLU A 320 23.35 10.21 7.80
C GLU A 320 22.99 10.99 9.07
N ASP A 321 23.66 12.12 9.29
CA ASP A 321 23.27 13.07 10.33
C ASP A 321 22.06 13.86 9.85
N VAL A 322 20.94 13.75 10.58
CA VAL A 322 19.69 14.44 10.26
C VAL A 322 19.42 15.51 11.31
N ALA A 323 19.28 16.75 10.86
CA ALA A 323 18.89 17.86 11.72
C ALA A 323 17.36 17.88 11.86
N TYR A 324 16.87 17.54 13.06
CA TYR A 324 15.44 17.56 13.37
C TYR A 324 14.96 18.97 13.69
N ALA A 325 13.79 19.35 13.16
CA ALA A 325 13.20 20.63 13.51
C ALA A 325 12.78 20.67 15.00
N THR A 326 13.07 21.80 15.67
CA THR A 326 12.65 22.14 17.04
C THR A 326 11.81 23.42 16.99
N PRO A 327 10.68 23.57 17.72
CA PRO A 327 10.16 22.80 18.88
C PRO A 327 9.10 21.72 18.53
N PRO A 328 8.66 20.87 19.49
CA PRO A 328 7.62 19.88 19.26
C PRO A 328 6.22 20.49 19.37
N VAL A 329 5.59 20.90 18.25
CA VAL A 329 4.13 21.03 18.13
C VAL A 329 3.68 20.81 16.67
N ASP A 330 2.94 19.73 16.47
CA ASP A 330 1.87 19.45 15.49
C ASP A 330 1.71 20.34 14.23
N THR A 331 2.71 20.40 13.35
CA THR A 331 2.60 21.20 12.10
C THR A 331 3.15 20.52 10.83
N LEU A 332 3.16 19.19 10.77
CA LEU A 332 3.17 18.53 9.45
C LEU A 332 1.78 18.51 8.79
N SER A 333 0.73 19.03 9.45
CA SER A 333 -0.63 19.16 8.91
C SER A 333 -1.03 20.57 8.47
N SER A 334 -0.18 21.58 8.60
CA SER A 334 -0.52 22.93 8.12
C SER A 334 0.43 23.36 7.01
N GLY A 335 -0.09 23.45 5.78
CA GLY A 335 0.52 24.26 4.74
C GLY A 335 0.75 25.71 5.21
N PRO A 336 1.57 26.50 4.49
CA PRO A 336 2.04 27.79 4.99
C PRO A 336 0.86 28.70 5.35
N ALA A 337 0.77 29.02 6.64
CA ALA A 337 -0.11 30.07 7.12
C ALA A 337 0.29 31.38 6.45
N ALA A 338 -0.65 31.99 5.72
CA ALA A 338 -0.50 33.33 5.20
C ALA A 338 -0.08 34.26 6.35
N ALA A 339 1.02 34.98 6.14
CA ALA A 339 1.54 35.95 7.08
C ALA A 339 0.44 36.96 7.43
N ALA A 340 -0.09 36.86 8.64
CA ALA A 340 -0.87 37.93 9.24
C ALA A 340 0.10 39.07 9.56
N SER A 341 0.04 40.14 8.78
CA SER A 341 0.73 41.39 9.04
C SER A 341 0.16 42.02 10.31
N ASP A 342 0.96 42.04 11.35
CA ASP A 342 0.77 42.84 12.56
C ASP A 342 0.93 44.32 12.23
N THR A 343 -0.12 45.12 12.42
CA THR A 343 0.00 46.57 12.64
C THR A 343 -1.02 47.00 13.69
N GLY A 344 -0.49 47.45 14.84
CA GLY A 344 -1.24 47.95 15.96
C GLY A 344 -1.95 49.29 15.73
N SER A 345 -3.03 49.43 16.51
CA SER A 345 -3.84 50.61 16.88
C SER A 345 -3.52 52.01 16.35
N GLY A 346 -4.56 52.72 15.89
CA GLY A 346 -4.58 54.19 15.89
C GLY A 346 -5.77 54.84 15.17
N THR A 347 -6.76 55.29 15.95
CA THR A 347 -7.67 56.44 15.72
C THR A 347 -8.70 56.44 14.57
N SER A 348 -9.97 56.42 15.00
CA SER A 348 -11.14 57.23 14.58
C SER A 348 -11.14 57.91 13.20
N GLY A 349 -12.08 57.51 12.32
CA GLY A 349 -12.47 58.27 11.14
C GLY A 349 -13.61 57.59 10.35
N LEU A 350 -14.66 58.35 10.05
CA LEU A 350 -15.91 57.94 9.38
C LEU A 350 -15.73 57.60 7.87
N VAL A 351 -16.28 56.46 7.43
CA VAL A 351 -17.10 56.13 6.20
C VAL A 351 -16.60 56.69 4.82
N PRO A 352 -16.49 55.90 3.70
CA PRO A 352 -17.62 55.18 3.11
C PRO A 352 -17.39 53.82 2.41
N VAL A 353 -18.47 53.04 2.36
CA VAL A 353 -18.66 51.85 1.53
C VAL A 353 -18.62 52.27 0.05
N ALA A 354 -17.61 51.81 -0.68
CA ALA A 354 -17.53 51.88 -2.14
C ALA A 354 -17.63 50.47 -2.73
N VAL A 355 -18.83 50.12 -3.19
CA VAL A 355 -19.09 48.93 -4.03
C VAL A 355 -18.61 49.28 -5.44
N THR A 356 -17.44 48.80 -5.84
CA THR A 356 -16.92 49.01 -7.20
C THR A 356 -17.21 47.80 -8.09
N ALA A 357 -18.30 47.88 -8.84
CA ALA A 357 -18.43 47.82 -10.30
C ALA A 357 -17.35 47.11 -11.18
N GLY A 358 -16.62 46.10 -10.70
CA GLY A 358 -15.63 45.35 -11.48
C GLY A 358 -16.15 44.08 -12.16
N GLY A 359 -17.21 43.47 -11.62
CA GLY A 359 -17.69 42.16 -12.06
C GLY A 359 -18.55 42.16 -13.34
N LEU A 360 -19.27 43.25 -13.62
CA LEU A 360 -20.22 43.30 -14.74
C LEU A 360 -19.57 43.66 -16.09
N LEU A 361 -18.42 44.33 -16.08
CA LEU A 361 -17.67 44.67 -17.31
C LEU A 361 -16.91 43.47 -17.88
N LEU A 362 -16.41 42.56 -17.03
CA LEU A 362 -15.72 41.34 -17.47
C LEU A 362 -16.68 40.33 -18.13
N VAL A 363 -17.90 40.19 -17.60
CA VAL A 363 -18.93 39.31 -18.19
C VAL A 363 -19.40 39.83 -19.55
N ALA A 364 -19.57 41.14 -19.72
CA ALA A 364 -19.97 41.73 -21.00
C ALA A 364 -18.91 41.56 -22.10
N VAL A 365 -17.62 41.69 -21.75
CA VAL A 365 -16.50 41.50 -22.69
C VAL A 365 -16.39 40.04 -23.13
N VAL A 366 -16.56 39.08 -22.22
CA VAL A 366 -16.53 37.64 -22.56
C VAL A 366 -17.70 37.26 -23.48
N VAL A 367 -18.91 37.76 -23.23
CA VAL A 367 -20.08 37.50 -24.09
C VAL A 367 -19.89 38.08 -25.51
N ILE A 368 -19.33 39.28 -25.64
CA ILE A 368 -19.06 39.89 -26.95
C ILE A 368 -18.01 39.10 -27.74
N LEU A 369 -16.96 38.58 -27.08
CA LEU A 369 -15.91 37.78 -27.72
C LEU A 369 -16.41 36.40 -28.15
N VAL A 370 -17.28 35.76 -27.36
CA VAL A 370 -17.92 34.47 -27.72
C VAL A 370 -18.89 34.63 -28.88
N VAL A 371 -19.69 35.70 -28.92
CA VAL A 371 -20.61 35.96 -30.05
C VAL A 371 -19.84 36.31 -31.33
N ARG A 372 -18.70 37.00 -31.24
CA ARG A 372 -17.83 37.26 -32.40
C ARG A 372 -17.11 36.01 -32.91
N SER A 373 -16.69 35.09 -32.05
CA SER A 373 -16.03 33.85 -32.48
C SER A 373 -17.02 32.87 -33.13
N ALA A 374 -18.25 32.80 -32.62
CA ALA A 374 -19.34 32.02 -33.20
C ALA A 374 -19.77 32.52 -34.59
N ARG A 375 -19.76 33.85 -34.82
CA ARG A 375 -20.06 34.44 -36.15
C ARG A 375 -18.94 34.26 -37.18
N ARG A 376 -17.69 34.04 -36.75
CA ARG A 376 -16.54 33.79 -37.64
C ARG A 376 -16.38 32.32 -38.06
N ARG A 377 -17.10 31.39 -37.42
CA ARG A 377 -17.07 29.95 -37.72
C ARG A 377 -18.36 29.45 -38.38
N ARG A 378 -18.87 30.19 -39.37
CA ARG A 378 -19.84 29.61 -40.32
C ARG A 378 -19.06 29.01 -41.51
N PRO A 379 -19.15 27.70 -41.76
CA PRO A 379 -18.64 27.14 -43.01
C PRO A 379 -19.50 27.62 -44.19
N ALA A 380 -18.84 27.88 -45.31
CA ALA A 380 -19.49 28.28 -46.56
C ALA A 380 -20.42 27.15 -47.05
N THR A 381 -21.61 27.54 -47.48
CA THR A 381 -22.61 26.69 -48.15
C THR A 381 -22.07 26.15 -49.47
N SER A 382 -21.76 24.86 -49.54
CA SER A 382 -21.70 24.11 -50.78
C SER A 382 -23.11 23.63 -51.15
N ALA A 383 -23.51 23.80 -52.41
CA ALA A 383 -24.78 23.31 -52.94
C ALA A 383 -24.85 21.78 -52.83
N VAL A 384 -25.92 21.27 -52.24
CA VAL A 384 -26.23 19.83 -52.15
C VAL A 384 -27.51 19.55 -52.94
N THR A 385 -27.41 18.61 -53.87
CA THR A 385 -28.45 18.03 -54.73
C THR A 385 -29.62 17.45 -53.90
N PRO A 386 -30.88 17.53 -54.37
CA PRO A 386 -32.03 17.03 -53.60
C PRO A 386 -32.05 15.48 -53.48
N PRO A 387 -32.44 14.92 -52.32
CA PRO A 387 -32.58 13.48 -52.11
C PRO A 387 -33.90 12.89 -52.65
N ALA A 388 -33.85 11.59 -52.98
CA ALA A 388 -34.93 10.78 -53.53
C ALA A 388 -36.12 10.56 -52.55
N PRO A 389 -37.33 10.25 -53.05
CA PRO A 389 -38.54 10.11 -52.23
C PRO A 389 -38.52 8.88 -51.29
N PRO A 390 -39.25 8.94 -50.15
CA PRO A 390 -39.17 7.96 -49.08
C PRO A 390 -39.77 6.59 -49.45
N GLN A 391 -39.05 5.53 -49.07
CA GLN A 391 -39.49 4.14 -49.12
C GLN A 391 -40.59 3.89 -48.06
N GLY A 392 -41.66 3.20 -48.46
CA GLY A 392 -42.83 2.93 -47.62
C GLY A 392 -42.54 1.97 -46.45
N PRO A 393 -43.46 1.87 -45.46
CA PRO A 393 -43.28 1.07 -44.26
C PRO A 393 -43.23 -0.44 -44.57
N PRO A 394 -42.48 -1.23 -43.78
CA PRO A 394 -42.40 -2.68 -43.97
C PRO A 394 -43.74 -3.37 -43.68
N PRO A 395 -44.09 -4.46 -44.38
CA PRO A 395 -45.32 -5.20 -44.15
C PRO A 395 -45.30 -5.94 -42.79
N PRO A 396 -46.47 -6.17 -42.16
CA PRO A 396 -46.59 -6.83 -40.87
C PRO A 396 -46.26 -8.34 -40.95
N PRO A 397 -45.92 -8.97 -39.80
CA PRO A 397 -45.56 -10.38 -39.76
C PRO A 397 -46.80 -11.26 -39.94
N GLY A 398 -46.79 -12.09 -40.98
CA GLY A 398 -47.79 -13.12 -41.21
C GLY A 398 -47.28 -14.46 -40.68
N ASP A 399 -48.01 -15.00 -39.69
CA ASP A 399 -48.09 -16.43 -39.42
C ASP A 399 -48.38 -17.18 -40.74
N ASP A 400 -47.67 -18.27 -41.02
CA ASP A 400 -48.32 -19.57 -40.96
C ASP A 400 -47.39 -20.72 -41.34
N ALA A 401 -47.59 -21.77 -40.57
CA ALA A 401 -46.94 -23.04 -40.66
C ALA A 401 -47.33 -23.81 -41.95
N GLN A 402 -46.41 -24.69 -42.35
CA GLN A 402 -46.69 -26.09 -42.68
C GLN A 402 -47.15 -26.52 -44.12
N TRP A 403 -46.33 -27.45 -44.66
CA TRP A 403 -46.67 -28.70 -45.40
C TRP A 403 -46.64 -28.82 -46.95
N ARG A 404 -45.72 -29.71 -47.38
CA ARG A 404 -45.86 -30.91 -48.28
C ARG A 404 -45.57 -30.85 -49.81
N ARG A 405 -44.51 -31.62 -50.17
CA ARG A 405 -44.43 -32.75 -51.15
C ARG A 405 -44.59 -32.44 -52.67
N PRO A 406 -44.22 -33.36 -53.61
CA PRO A 406 -43.86 -34.80 -53.53
C PRO A 406 -42.46 -35.14 -53.06
#